data_AF-A0A4R7KVT9-F1
#
_entry.id   AF-A0A4R7KVT9-F1
#
_cell.length_a   1.000
_cell.length_b   1.000
_cell.length_c   1.000
_cell.angle_alpha   90.00
_cell.angle_beta   90.00
_cell.angle_gamma   90.00
#
_symmetry.space_group_name_H-M   'P 1'
#
loop_
_entity.id
_entity.type
_entity.pdbx_description
1 polymer ?
#
loop_
_entity_poly.entity_id
_entity_poly.type
_entity_poly.pdbx_seq_one_letter_code
_entity_poly.pdbx_strand_id
1 'polypeptide(L)'
;MLWTDCIDNQGYYIIYDLNTSEIKKYKSEFRYPGYARLSNNKIYSINFHDFSSWRTNELGVYDLSTGKYTRIKSEHINGFNVYKDTVCVKSNEDLLEIYKNENGEIHQVKNLTEISRIDSISFSHKGDLIVGRDALTPDSNAEIYLLDIKYIIKD
;
A
#
# COMPACT_ATOMS: atom_id res chain seq x y z
N MET A 1 -9.84 -12.40 5.36
CA MET A 1 -8.43 -12.25 5.80
C MET A 1 -7.52 -12.43 4.59
N LEU A 2 -6.41 -11.69 4.49
CA LEU A 2 -5.44 -11.79 3.39
C LEU A 2 -4.06 -12.05 3.98
N TRP A 3 -3.30 -12.96 3.37
CA TRP A 3 -1.87 -13.09 3.60
C TRP A 3 -1.17 -13.49 2.29
N THR A 4 0.15 -13.40 2.31
CA THR A 4 1.04 -13.75 1.21
C THR A 4 1.90 -14.94 1.60
N ASP A 5 2.26 -15.76 0.61
CA ASP A 5 3.13 -16.91 0.85
C ASP A 5 3.92 -17.28 -0.41
N CYS A 6 5.02 -18.01 -0.24
CA CYS A 6 5.79 -18.63 -1.31
C CYS A 6 5.71 -20.16 -1.15
N ILE A 7 4.86 -20.79 -1.95
CA ILE A 7 4.63 -22.24 -1.93
C ILE A 7 5.27 -22.83 -3.19
N ASP A 8 6.14 -23.83 -3.04
CA ASP A 8 6.82 -24.51 -4.15
C ASP A 8 7.47 -23.53 -5.16
N ASN A 9 8.23 -22.57 -4.62
CA ASN A 9 8.95 -21.57 -5.42
C ASN A 9 8.06 -20.56 -6.16
N GLN A 10 6.78 -20.49 -5.81
CA GLN A 10 5.80 -19.60 -6.43
C GLN A 10 5.10 -18.74 -5.38
N GLY A 11 5.01 -17.44 -5.63
CA GLY A 11 4.28 -16.51 -4.76
C GLY A 11 2.77 -16.61 -4.95
N TYR A 12 2.04 -16.47 -3.85
CA TYR A 12 0.58 -16.48 -3.81
C TYR A 12 0.03 -15.37 -2.91
N TYR A 13 -1.13 -14.86 -3.31
CA TYR A 13 -2.06 -14.18 -2.42
C TYR A 13 -3.12 -15.16 -1.97
N ILE A 14 -3.34 -15.25 -0.67
CA ILE A 14 -4.29 -16.21 -0.10
C ILE A 14 -5.35 -15.44 0.67
N ILE A 15 -6.61 -15.63 0.27
CA ILE A 15 -7.77 -14.99 0.86
C ILE A 15 -8.61 -16.05 1.56
N TYR A 16 -8.86 -15.84 2.84
CA TYR A 16 -9.85 -16.58 3.62
C TYR A 16 -11.11 -15.73 3.79
N ASP A 17 -12.22 -16.20 3.27
CA ASP A 17 -13.53 -15.57 3.45
C ASP A 17 -14.12 -16.03 4.80
N LEU A 18 -14.35 -15.07 5.69
CA LEU A 18 -14.87 -15.35 7.04
C LEU A 18 -16.35 -15.76 7.03
N ASN A 19 -17.10 -15.37 6.01
CA ASN A 19 -18.53 -15.68 5.92
C ASN A 19 -18.75 -17.10 5.40
N THR A 20 -17.95 -17.53 4.42
CA THR A 20 -18.10 -18.82 3.75
C THR A 20 -17.11 -19.87 4.25
N SER A 21 -16.08 -19.47 5.01
CA SER A 21 -14.95 -20.30 5.42
C SER A 21 -14.16 -20.87 4.22
N GLU A 22 -14.26 -20.23 3.05
CA GLU A 22 -13.53 -20.64 1.85
C GLU A 22 -12.14 -20.03 1.79
N ILE A 23 -11.17 -20.81 1.31
CA ILE A 23 -9.82 -20.33 0.97
C ILE A 23 -9.69 -20.23 -0.56
N LYS A 24 -9.31 -19.04 -1.04
CA LYS A 24 -8.98 -18.80 -2.45
C LYS A 24 -7.51 -18.42 -2.55
N LYS A 25 -6.82 -19.02 -3.52
CA LYS A 25 -5.40 -18.74 -3.82
C LYS A 25 -5.31 -18.08 -5.18
N TYR A 26 -4.57 -16.97 -5.24
CA TYR A 26 -4.28 -16.25 -6.48
C TYR A 26 -2.78 -16.26 -6.69
N LYS A 27 -2.34 -16.69 -7.87
CA LYS A 27 -0.92 -16.73 -8.20
C LYS A 27 -0.40 -15.29 -8.34
N SER A 28 0.67 -14.96 -7.63
CA SER A 28 1.37 -13.69 -7.80
C SER A 28 2.28 -13.75 -9.02
N GLU A 29 2.44 -12.63 -9.71
CA GLU A 29 3.50 -12.47 -10.71
C GLU A 29 4.90 -12.52 -10.08
N PHE A 30 4.98 -12.23 -8.78
CA PHE A 30 6.22 -12.22 -8.01
C PHE A 30 6.36 -13.50 -7.21
N ARG A 31 7.60 -13.99 -7.09
CA ARG A 31 7.92 -15.10 -6.20
C ARG A 31 7.75 -14.74 -4.72
N TYR A 32 8.06 -13.50 -4.36
CA TYR A 32 8.05 -13.02 -2.98
C TYR A 32 7.10 -11.83 -2.80
N PRO A 33 5.77 -12.06 -2.86
CA PRO A 33 4.82 -11.04 -2.45
C PRO A 33 4.98 -10.81 -0.95
N GLY A 34 5.24 -9.55 -0.58
CA GLY A 34 5.53 -9.13 0.78
C GLY A 34 4.29 -8.67 1.51
N TYR A 35 4.29 -7.40 1.88
CA TYR A 35 3.14 -6.76 2.52
C TYR A 35 2.01 -6.55 1.51
N ALA A 36 0.78 -6.98 1.85
CA ALA A 36 -0.37 -6.85 0.96
C ALA A 36 -1.64 -6.38 1.69
N ARG A 37 -2.51 -5.67 0.95
CA ARG A 37 -3.84 -5.23 1.41
C ARG A 37 -4.90 -5.49 0.35
N LEU A 38 -6.06 -5.96 0.79
CA LEU A 38 -7.25 -6.14 -0.06
C LEU A 38 -8.15 -4.91 0.05
N SER A 39 -8.53 -4.32 -1.08
CA SER A 39 -9.50 -3.23 -1.16
C SER A 39 -10.20 -3.25 -2.53
N ASN A 40 -11.53 -3.06 -2.57
CA ASN A 40 -12.32 -3.02 -3.81
C ASN A 40 -12.01 -4.14 -4.82
N ASN A 41 -11.94 -5.39 -4.36
CA ASN A 41 -11.61 -6.57 -5.17
C ASN A 41 -10.21 -6.52 -5.84
N LYS A 42 -9.29 -5.73 -5.27
CA LYS A 42 -7.91 -5.61 -5.72
C LYS A 42 -6.95 -5.85 -4.56
N ILE A 43 -5.84 -6.49 -4.85
CA ILE A 43 -4.75 -6.71 -3.90
C ILE A 43 -3.63 -5.74 -4.23
N TYR A 44 -3.33 -4.85 -3.30
CA TYR A 44 -2.18 -3.97 -3.37
C TYR A 44 -1.04 -4.64 -2.62
N SER A 45 0.16 -4.70 -3.20
CA SER A 45 1.27 -5.41 -2.57
C SER A 45 2.62 -4.77 -2.86
N ILE A 46 3.46 -4.72 -1.82
CA ILE A 46 4.92 -4.61 -1.98
C ILE A 46 5.43 -6.00 -2.33
N ASN A 47 6.12 -6.11 -3.45
CA ASN A 47 6.68 -7.34 -3.96
C ASN A 47 8.21 -7.24 -3.99
N PHE A 48 8.89 -8.27 -3.50
CA PHE A 48 10.35 -8.31 -3.45
C PHE A 48 10.91 -9.10 -4.63
N HIS A 49 11.94 -8.55 -5.27
CA HIS A 49 12.75 -9.30 -6.23
C HIS A 49 13.72 -10.26 -5.53
N ASP A 50 14.16 -9.88 -4.33
CA ASP A 50 15.02 -10.64 -3.44
C ASP A 50 14.48 -10.50 -2.01
N PHE A 51 14.11 -11.62 -1.40
CA PHE A 51 13.55 -11.64 -0.03
C PHE A 51 14.54 -11.16 1.03
N SER A 52 15.84 -11.16 0.74
CA SER A 52 16.88 -10.70 1.66
C SER A 52 17.13 -9.19 1.60
N SER A 53 16.53 -8.49 0.63
CA SER A 53 16.75 -7.07 0.40
C SER A 53 15.43 -6.30 0.36
N TRP A 54 15.22 -5.47 1.39
CA TRP A 54 14.09 -4.54 1.44
C TRP A 54 14.19 -3.44 0.38
N ARG A 55 15.38 -3.18 -0.16
CA ARG A 55 15.64 -2.09 -1.12
C ARG A 55 15.17 -2.40 -2.54
N THR A 56 15.01 -3.68 -2.86
CA THR A 56 14.66 -4.16 -4.20
C THR A 56 13.21 -4.63 -4.20
N ASN A 57 12.33 -3.67 -3.92
CA ASN A 57 10.90 -3.89 -3.87
C ASN A 57 10.18 -3.04 -4.93
N GLU A 58 8.99 -3.47 -5.32
CA GLU A 58 8.07 -2.67 -6.10
C GLU A 58 6.66 -2.78 -5.54
N LEU A 59 5.86 -1.73 -5.76
CA LEU A 59 4.47 -1.68 -5.36
C LEU A 59 3.60 -1.87 -6.61
N GLY A 60 2.52 -2.61 -6.47
CA GLY A 60 1.53 -2.73 -7.54
C GLY A 60 0.17 -3.18 -7.04
N VAL A 61 -0.73 -3.35 -8.00
CA VAL A 61 -2.11 -3.75 -7.79
C VAL A 61 -2.45 -4.94 -8.67
N TYR A 62 -2.92 -6.02 -8.05
CA TYR A 62 -3.46 -7.21 -8.70
C TYR A 62 -4.99 -7.16 -8.66
N ASP A 63 -5.63 -7.10 -9.82
CA ASP A 63 -7.08 -7.08 -9.94
C ASP A 63 -7.63 -8.51 -9.94
N LEU A 64 -8.47 -8.86 -8.95
CA LEU A 64 -8.97 -10.23 -8.80
C LEU A 64 -9.99 -10.63 -9.86
N SER A 65 -10.63 -9.66 -10.53
CA SER A 65 -11.61 -9.92 -11.59
C SER A 65 -10.93 -10.29 -12.90
N THR A 66 -9.81 -9.64 -13.20
CA THR A 66 -9.08 -9.79 -14.47
C THR A 66 -7.81 -10.62 -14.36
N GLY A 67 -7.30 -10.81 -13.15
CA GLY A 67 -6.01 -11.46 -12.89
C GLY A 67 -4.80 -10.62 -13.35
N LYS A 68 -5.00 -9.34 -13.66
CA LYS A 68 -3.95 -8.46 -14.18
C LYS A 68 -3.24 -7.74 -13.03
N TYR A 69 -1.90 -7.76 -13.04
CA TYR A 69 -1.09 -6.88 -12.21
C TYR A 69 -0.78 -5.56 -12.94
N THR A 70 -0.78 -4.46 -12.19
CA THR A 70 -0.37 -3.14 -12.66
C THR A 70 0.59 -2.53 -11.65
N ARG A 71 1.78 -2.15 -12.12
CA ARG A 71 2.82 -1.54 -11.28
C ARG A 71 2.50 -0.09 -10.94
N ILE A 72 2.77 0.31 -9.70
CA ILE A 72 2.81 1.69 -9.25
C ILE A 72 4.26 2.18 -9.34
N LYS A 73 4.48 3.28 -10.07
CA LYS A 73 5.81 3.87 -10.25
C LYS A 73 6.15 4.78 -9.08
N SER A 74 6.60 4.18 -7.98
CA SER A 74 7.15 4.87 -6.81
C SER A 74 8.58 4.39 -6.57
N GLU A 75 9.43 5.28 -6.06
CA GLU A 75 10.82 4.95 -5.73
C GLU A 75 10.93 4.56 -4.26
N HIS A 76 11.66 3.47 -3.98
CA HIS A 76 12.01 3.04 -2.62
C HIS A 76 10.85 3.02 -1.61
N ILE A 77 9.91 2.08 -1.79
CA ILE A 77 8.72 1.97 -0.93
C ILE A 77 9.09 1.44 0.46
N ASN A 78 8.75 2.22 1.49
CA ASN A 78 8.87 1.82 2.90
C ASN A 78 7.56 1.35 3.51
N GLY A 79 6.44 1.77 2.95
CA GLY A 79 5.12 1.35 3.38
C GLY A 79 4.04 1.90 2.48
N PHE A 80 2.85 1.32 2.57
CA PHE A 80 1.67 1.86 1.91
C PHE A 80 0.42 1.58 2.72
N ASN A 81 -0.63 2.35 2.46
CA ASN A 81 -1.97 2.06 2.92
C ASN A 81 -2.98 2.31 1.79
N VAL A 82 -4.18 1.75 1.92
CA VAL A 82 -5.20 1.80 0.87
C VAL A 82 -6.56 2.05 1.49
N TYR A 83 -7.33 2.91 0.83
CA TYR A 83 -8.76 3.09 1.08
C TYR A 83 -9.50 3.14 -0.24
N LYS A 84 -10.39 2.17 -0.47
CA LYS A 84 -11.09 1.99 -1.76
C LYS A 84 -10.06 1.92 -2.89
N ASP A 85 -10.09 2.87 -3.82
CA ASP A 85 -9.18 2.94 -4.96
C ASP A 85 -8.05 3.97 -4.77
N THR A 86 -7.89 4.54 -3.56
CA THR A 86 -6.81 5.46 -3.21
C THR A 86 -5.69 4.73 -2.47
N VAL A 87 -4.46 4.95 -2.89
CA VAL A 87 -3.25 4.40 -2.27
C VAL A 87 -2.40 5.56 -1.77
N CYS A 88 -1.95 5.49 -0.52
CA CYS A 88 -0.91 6.36 0.01
C CYS A 88 0.36 5.54 0.15
N VAL A 89 1.46 6.03 -0.40
CA VAL A 89 2.78 5.40 -0.36
C VAL A 89 3.71 6.28 0.47
N LYS A 90 4.43 5.65 1.38
CA LYS A 90 5.56 6.25 2.12
C LYS A 90 6.85 5.76 1.46
N SER A 91 7.58 6.65 0.79
CA SER A 91 8.89 6.36 0.20
C SER A 91 10.05 6.76 1.13
N ASN A 92 11.29 6.40 0.79
CA ASN A 92 12.49 6.60 1.62
C ASN A 92 12.89 8.07 1.84
N GLU A 93 12.32 9.01 1.11
CA GLU A 93 12.64 10.44 1.24
C GLU A 93 11.65 11.19 2.14
N ASP A 94 10.93 10.47 3.01
CA ASP A 94 9.80 11.01 3.78
C ASP A 94 8.73 11.65 2.89
N LEU A 95 8.64 11.22 1.63
CA LEU A 95 7.61 11.68 0.71
C LEU A 95 6.37 10.82 0.90
N LEU A 96 5.21 11.47 1.02
CA LEU A 96 3.93 10.82 0.83
C LEU A 96 3.44 11.05 -0.59
N GLU A 97 3.28 9.95 -1.30
CA GLU A 97 2.76 9.94 -2.66
C GLU A 97 1.33 9.36 -2.61
N ILE A 98 0.39 10.08 -3.20
CA ILE A 98 -1.00 9.63 -3.30
C ILE A 98 -1.27 9.20 -4.74
N TYR A 99 -1.81 8.01 -4.89
CA TYR A 99 -2.23 7.43 -6.16
C TYR A 99 -3.71 7.10 -6.13
N LYS A 100 -4.32 7.11 -7.31
CA LYS A 100 -5.67 6.61 -7.52
C LYS A 100 -5.70 5.58 -8.63
N ASN A 101 -6.52 4.55 -8.43
CA ASN A 101 -6.93 3.62 -9.46
C ASN A 101 -8.28 4.06 -10.02
N GLU A 102 -8.29 4.62 -11.22
CA GLU A 102 -9.51 5.04 -11.92
C GLU A 102 -9.58 4.30 -13.25
N ASN A 103 -10.70 3.61 -13.50
CA ASN A 103 -10.92 2.83 -14.72
C ASN A 103 -9.85 1.75 -15.02
N GLY A 104 -9.24 1.19 -13.96
CA GLY A 104 -8.20 0.17 -14.09
C GLY A 104 -6.81 0.72 -14.38
N GLU A 105 -6.66 2.04 -14.44
CA GLU A 105 -5.37 2.72 -14.57
C GLU A 105 -4.99 3.37 -13.24
N ILE A 106 -3.72 3.22 -12.86
CA ILE A 106 -3.19 3.84 -11.65
C ILE A 106 -2.33 5.05 -12.01
N HIS A 107 -2.65 6.19 -11.41
CA HIS A 107 -1.92 7.43 -11.62
C HIS A 107 -1.68 8.14 -10.29
N GLN A 108 -0.57 8.87 -10.23
CA GLN A 108 -0.22 9.72 -9.10
C GLN A 108 -1.08 10.99 -9.15
N VAL A 109 -1.67 11.36 -8.02
CA VAL A 109 -2.54 12.54 -7.91
C VAL A 109 -1.93 13.65 -7.05
N LYS A 110 -1.05 13.31 -6.09
CA LYS A 110 -0.42 14.31 -5.22
C LYS A 110 0.89 13.79 -4.63
N ASN A 111 1.82 14.71 -4.42
CA ASN A 111 2.97 14.55 -3.53
C ASN A 111 2.84 15.51 -2.36
N LEU A 112 3.00 15.00 -1.15
CA LEU A 112 3.02 15.81 0.06
C LEU A 112 4.46 15.87 0.56
N THR A 113 5.13 16.97 0.22
CA THR A 113 6.53 17.25 0.60
C THR A 113 6.64 18.00 1.93
N GLU A 114 5.54 18.65 2.36
CA GLU A 114 5.48 19.47 3.57
C GLU A 114 5.51 18.64 4.87
N ILE A 115 5.29 17.33 4.76
CA ILE A 115 5.24 16.41 5.89
C ILE A 115 6.50 15.56 5.84
N SER A 116 7.47 15.84 6.70
CA SER A 116 8.68 15.04 6.83
C SER A 116 8.57 14.04 7.99
N ARG A 117 9.47 13.05 8.06
CA ARG A 117 9.56 12.09 9.18
C ARG A 117 8.27 11.33 9.43
N ILE A 118 7.75 10.71 8.39
CA ILE A 118 6.56 9.89 8.53
C ILE A 118 6.94 8.56 9.15
N ASP A 119 6.37 8.27 10.31
CA ASP A 119 6.47 6.96 10.94
C ASP A 119 5.42 6.02 10.36
N SER A 120 4.14 6.42 10.43
CA SER A 120 3.02 5.57 10.07
C SER A 120 2.01 6.26 9.14
N ILE A 121 1.37 5.46 8.30
CA ILE A 121 0.27 5.87 7.42
C ILE A 121 -0.91 4.92 7.54
N SER A 122 -2.10 5.47 7.69
CA SER A 122 -3.35 4.72 7.68
C SER A 122 -4.51 5.54 7.15
N PHE A 123 -5.63 4.89 6.83
CA PHE A 123 -6.85 5.60 6.48
C PHE A 123 -7.91 5.42 7.56
N SER A 124 -8.67 6.49 7.83
CA SER A 124 -9.89 6.43 8.62
C SER A 124 -10.97 5.63 7.87
N HIS A 125 -12.03 5.24 8.57
CA HIS A 125 -13.20 4.60 7.95
C HIS A 125 -13.90 5.50 6.92
N LYS A 126 -13.72 6.83 7.02
CA LYS A 126 -14.27 7.83 6.08
C LYS A 126 -13.35 8.09 4.88
N GLY A 127 -12.11 7.58 4.93
CA GLY A 127 -11.10 7.78 3.89
C GLY A 127 -10.17 8.98 4.14
N ASP A 128 -10.18 9.54 5.35
CA ASP A 128 -9.19 10.55 5.73
C ASP A 128 -7.83 9.87 5.92
N LEU A 129 -6.76 10.47 5.42
CA LEU A 129 -5.42 9.96 5.63
C LEU A 129 -4.95 10.35 7.04
N ILE A 130 -4.51 9.38 7.80
CA ILE A 130 -3.93 9.54 9.13
C ILE A 130 -2.43 9.33 8.99
N VAL A 131 -1.65 10.35 9.33
CA VAL A 131 -0.19 10.33 9.28
C VAL A 131 0.35 10.49 10.69
N GLY A 132 1.10 9.50 11.15
CA GLY A 132 1.84 9.56 12.42
C GLY A 132 3.28 9.99 12.18
N ARG A 133 3.79 10.88 13.04
CA ARG A 133 5.19 11.29 13.09
C ARG A 133 5.78 10.92 14.44
N ASP A 134 6.96 10.31 14.42
CA ASP A 134 7.66 9.95 15.65
C ASP A 134 8.45 11.14 16.22
N ALA A 135 8.58 11.14 17.55
CA ALA A 135 9.38 12.09 18.29
C ALA A 135 10.87 11.80 18.07
N LEU A 136 11.63 12.77 17.58
CA LEU A 136 13.08 12.64 17.39
C LEU A 136 13.86 12.43 18.69
N THR A 137 13.34 12.98 19.78
CA THR A 137 14.00 13.11 21.07
C THR A 137 12.96 12.93 22.16
N PRO A 138 13.37 12.55 23.38
CA PRO A 138 12.48 12.47 24.53
C PRO A 138 11.66 13.75 24.79
N ASP A 139 12.17 14.90 24.34
CA ASP A 139 11.58 16.22 24.55
C ASP A 139 10.69 16.70 23.38
N SER A 140 10.62 15.94 22.28
CA SER A 140 9.71 16.23 21.17
C SER A 140 8.44 15.41 21.29
N ASN A 141 7.31 15.96 20.84
CA ASN A 141 6.04 15.25 20.83
C ASN A 141 5.89 14.41 19.55
N ALA A 142 5.35 13.20 19.69
CA ALA A 142 4.78 12.50 18.55
C ALA A 142 3.51 13.23 18.11
N GLU A 143 3.28 13.30 16.80
CA GLU A 143 2.17 14.04 16.21
C GLU A 143 1.34 13.14 15.31
N ILE A 144 0.02 13.36 15.30
CA ILE A 144 -0.92 12.70 14.40
C ILE A 144 -1.65 13.77 13.60
N TYR A 145 -1.56 13.66 12.29
CA TYR A 145 -2.26 14.52 11.34
C TYR A 145 -3.45 13.75 10.77
N LEU A 146 -4.62 14.38 10.77
CA LEU A 146 -5.79 13.90 10.03
C LEU A 146 -5.97 14.79 8.79
N LEU A 147 -5.81 14.18 7.64
CA LEU A 147 -5.74 14.81 6.34
C LEU A 147 -6.95 14.40 5.50
N ASP A 148 -7.87 15.34 5.25
CA ASP A 148 -8.99 15.07 4.34
C ASP A 148 -8.48 15.08 2.89
N ILE A 149 -8.36 13.88 2.34
CA ILE A 149 -7.87 13.61 0.99
C ILE A 149 -8.69 14.34 -0.07
N LYS A 150 -9.99 14.57 0.15
CA LYS A 150 -10.84 15.26 -0.83
C LYS A 150 -10.44 16.72 -1.03
N TYR A 151 -9.91 17.36 0.01
CA TYR A 151 -9.39 18.73 -0.11
C TYR A 151 -7.97 18.72 -0.69
N ILE A 152 -7.15 17.75 -0.29
CA ILE A 152 -5.75 17.65 -0.75
C ILE A 152 -5.62 17.44 -2.27
N ILE A 153 -6.55 16.71 -2.88
CA ILE A 153 -6.52 16.39 -4.31
C ILE A 153 -7.18 17.51 -5.16
N LYS A 154 -7.90 18.45 -4.56
CA LYS A 154 -8.62 19.52 -5.30
C LYS A 154 -7.77 20.74 -5.65
N ASP A 155 -6.57 20.86 -5.09
CA ASP A 155 -5.58 21.91 -5.36
C ASP A 155 -4.43 21.39 -6.23
#